data_AF-A0A0C9QBN7-F1
#
_entry.id   AF-A0A0C9QBN7-F1
#
_cell.length_a   1.000
_cell.length_b   1.000
_cell.length_c   1.000
_cell.angle_alpha   90.00
_cell.angle_beta   90.00
_cell.angle_gamma   90.00
#
_symmetry.space_group_name_H-M   'P 1'
#
loop_
_entity.id
_entity.type
_entity.pdbx_description
1 polymer ?
#
loop_
_entity_poly.entity_id
_entity_poly.type
_entity_poly.pdbx_seq_one_letter_code
_entity_poly.pdbx_strand_id
1 'polypeptide(L)'
;MYNQRIKKLTGFVPILVLLLGNFGWTQAINYSGVYVDTNYEQPNTHYVMMGLSNTPIPDNLSAREAANWSVGTYAAKDQDYSWNLFYNRHLSKSAITQKQIAVYKQRLLAMTPVQLCDALNNKVSVAWGSGDLKTSFSLIRGTHNQERTNKIFSEGVSGLVIYLIMTVSQLILYLGVIMALIKSWNKKEPVLLFGSIFLSGYFAFLLLWEVNPRYAIGIFPIALIMIGKSLGQQTSSKPMIEKESSLEE
;
A
#
# COMPACT_ATOMS: atom_id res chain seq x y z
N MET A 1 -39.29 -4.98 12.46
CA MET A 1 -38.65 -5.27 11.15
C MET A 1 -37.99 -4.02 10.63
N TYR A 2 -36.66 -3.87 10.80
CA TYR A 2 -35.94 -2.73 10.23
C TYR A 2 -35.79 -2.95 8.71
N ASN A 3 -36.37 -2.05 7.92
CA ASN A 3 -36.60 -2.21 6.48
C ASN A 3 -35.27 -2.41 5.73
N GLN A 4 -35.10 -3.52 5.01
CA GLN A 4 -33.85 -3.86 4.29
C GLN A 4 -33.44 -2.78 3.28
N ARG A 5 -34.39 -2.03 2.73
CA ARG A 5 -34.12 -0.86 1.86
C ARG A 5 -33.40 0.26 2.59
N ILE A 6 -33.80 0.56 3.84
CA ILE A 6 -33.17 1.58 4.68
C ILE A 6 -31.73 1.15 5.01
N LYS A 7 -31.50 -0.13 5.32
CA LYS A 7 -30.16 -0.68 5.57
C LYS A 7 -29.21 -0.53 4.38
N LYS A 8 -29.71 -0.76 3.15
CA LYS A 8 -28.94 -0.55 1.91
C LYS A 8 -28.61 0.94 1.71
N LEU A 9 -29.60 1.82 1.88
CA LEU A 9 -29.43 3.28 1.76
C LEU A 9 -28.44 3.85 2.78
N THR A 10 -28.52 3.41 4.05
CA THR A 10 -27.57 3.84 5.09
C THR A 10 -26.14 3.37 4.80
N GLY A 11 -25.96 2.26 4.07
CA GLY A 11 -24.64 1.81 3.62
C GLY A 11 -23.98 2.74 2.59
N PHE A 12 -24.76 3.56 1.88
CA PHE A 12 -24.23 4.56 0.94
C PHE A 12 -23.92 5.90 1.62
N VAL A 13 -24.40 6.13 2.84
CA VAL A 13 -24.17 7.39 3.57
C VAL A 13 -22.68 7.68 3.76
N PRO A 14 -21.82 6.73 4.18
CA PRO A 14 -20.39 6.99 4.27
C PRO A 14 -19.77 7.38 2.93
N ILE A 15 -20.20 6.76 1.82
CA ILE A 15 -19.71 7.07 0.46
C ILE A 15 -20.14 8.48 0.06
N LEU A 16 -21.41 8.82 0.28
CA LEU A 16 -21.94 10.15 0.00
C LEU A 16 -21.26 11.22 0.86
N VAL A 17 -21.05 10.96 2.15
CA VAL A 17 -20.32 11.86 3.06
C VAL A 17 -18.87 12.02 2.61
N LEU A 18 -18.20 10.95 2.17
CA LEU A 18 -16.85 11.04 1.62
C LEU A 18 -16.81 11.85 0.33
N LEU A 19 -17.72 11.61 -0.61
CA LEU A 19 -17.75 12.30 -1.90
C LEU A 19 -18.13 13.77 -1.75
N LEU A 20 -19.23 14.05 -1.04
CA LEU A 20 -19.72 15.41 -0.80
C LEU A 20 -18.80 16.17 0.15
N GLY A 21 -18.26 15.49 1.16
CA GLY A 21 -17.29 16.06 2.09
C GLY A 21 -15.98 16.40 1.41
N ASN A 22 -15.42 15.48 0.61
CA ASN A 22 -14.20 15.74 -0.15
C ASN A 22 -14.43 16.83 -1.21
N PHE A 23 -15.53 16.77 -1.97
CA PHE A 23 -15.88 17.81 -2.92
C PHE A 23 -16.07 19.18 -2.24
N GLY A 24 -16.88 19.24 -1.18
CA GLY A 24 -17.16 20.46 -0.43
C GLY A 24 -15.90 21.04 0.21
N TRP A 25 -15.04 20.20 0.76
CA TRP A 25 -13.74 20.59 1.29
C TRP A 25 -12.84 21.19 0.21
N THR A 26 -12.71 20.53 -0.94
CA THR A 26 -11.94 21.04 -2.07
C THR A 26 -12.47 22.39 -2.55
N GLN A 27 -13.80 22.57 -2.67
CA GLN A 27 -14.37 23.86 -3.04
C GLN A 27 -14.11 24.94 -1.98
N ALA A 28 -14.23 24.61 -0.70
CA ALA A 28 -13.96 25.54 0.39
C ALA A 28 -12.49 25.99 0.42
N ILE A 29 -11.54 25.08 0.18
CA ILE A 29 -10.10 25.37 0.09
C ILE A 29 -9.77 26.20 -1.15
N ASN A 30 -10.39 25.91 -2.29
CA ASN A 30 -10.20 26.72 -3.50
C ASN A 30 -10.76 28.13 -3.32
N TYR A 31 -11.94 28.26 -2.69
CA TYR A 31 -12.55 29.55 -2.40
C TYR A 31 -11.76 30.38 -1.38
N SER A 32 -11.12 29.74 -0.40
CA SER A 32 -10.33 30.44 0.61
C SER A 32 -9.04 31.07 0.07
N GLY A 33 -8.65 30.79 -1.19
CA GLY A 33 -7.51 31.41 -1.84
C GLY A 33 -6.18 31.10 -1.14
N VAL A 34 -6.12 30.03 -0.33
CA VAL A 34 -4.91 29.62 0.40
C VAL A 34 -3.75 29.31 -0.55
N TYR A 35 -4.06 28.91 -1.79
CA TYR A 35 -3.07 28.67 -2.84
C TYR A 35 -3.16 29.77 -3.91
N VAL A 36 -2.00 30.38 -4.22
CA VAL A 36 -1.86 31.46 -5.21
C VAL A 36 -2.20 30.99 -6.63
N ASP A 37 -2.07 29.69 -6.90
CA ASP A 37 -2.49 29.04 -8.14
C ASP A 37 -3.17 27.71 -7.81
N THR A 38 -4.43 27.54 -8.19
CA THR A 38 -5.17 26.27 -8.05
C THR A 38 -4.59 25.14 -8.93
N ASN A 39 -3.64 25.46 -9.82
CA ASN A 39 -2.85 24.48 -10.57
C ASN A 39 -1.57 24.05 -9.86
N TYR A 40 -1.29 24.51 -8.62
CA TYR A 40 -0.08 24.19 -7.86
C TYR A 40 -0.11 22.78 -7.26
N GLU A 41 -0.42 21.79 -8.09
CA GLU A 41 -0.41 20.39 -7.74
C GLU A 41 0.14 19.57 -8.89
N GLN A 42 1.18 18.81 -8.59
CA GLN A 42 1.68 17.79 -9.49
C GLN A 42 0.57 16.75 -9.72
N PRO A 43 0.16 16.48 -10.97
CA PRO A 43 -0.92 15.53 -11.21
C PRO A 43 -0.50 14.12 -10.78
N ASN A 44 -1.48 13.33 -10.33
CA ASN A 44 -1.27 11.95 -9.88
C ASN A 44 -0.60 11.06 -10.95
N THR A 45 -0.69 11.44 -12.23
CA THR A 45 0.02 10.78 -13.32
C THR A 45 1.54 10.81 -13.19
N HIS A 46 2.10 11.69 -12.36
CA HIS A 46 3.51 11.68 -12.00
C HIS A 46 3.90 10.34 -11.35
N TYR A 47 3.13 9.96 -10.35
CA TYR A 47 3.36 8.76 -9.55
C TYR A 47 3.07 7.49 -10.35
N VAL A 48 2.05 7.52 -11.23
CA VAL A 48 1.78 6.43 -12.18
C VAL A 48 2.92 6.28 -13.19
N MET A 49 3.43 7.38 -13.74
CA MET A 49 4.60 7.37 -14.62
C MET A 49 5.83 6.81 -13.91
N MET A 50 6.09 7.25 -12.68
CA MET A 50 7.16 6.71 -11.84
C MET A 50 6.95 5.25 -11.49
N GLY A 51 5.71 4.78 -11.45
CA GLY A 51 5.37 3.39 -11.24
C GLY A 51 6.03 2.42 -12.24
N LEU A 52 6.46 2.90 -13.41
CA LEU A 52 7.24 2.13 -14.39
C LEU A 52 8.66 2.68 -14.60
N SER A 53 9.22 3.47 -13.68
CA SER A 53 10.64 3.84 -13.76
C SER A 53 11.51 2.59 -13.76
N ASN A 54 12.66 2.66 -14.44
CA ASN A 54 13.63 1.57 -14.58
C ASN A 54 13.05 0.32 -15.29
N THR A 55 12.13 0.52 -16.24
CA THR A 55 11.69 -0.53 -17.17
C THR A 55 12.11 -0.22 -18.62
N PRO A 56 12.36 -1.24 -19.46
CA PRO A 56 12.43 -2.66 -19.11
C PRO A 56 13.63 -2.97 -18.20
N ILE A 57 13.56 -4.09 -17.48
CA ILE A 57 14.70 -4.62 -16.73
C ILE A 57 15.72 -5.15 -17.75
N PRO A 58 17.00 -4.73 -17.72
CA PRO A 58 18.01 -5.23 -18.65
C PRO A 58 18.26 -6.73 -18.48
N ASP A 59 18.41 -7.46 -19.58
CA ASP A 59 18.62 -8.92 -19.56
C ASP A 59 20.06 -9.31 -19.15
N ASN A 60 21.00 -8.36 -19.21
CA ASN A 60 22.44 -8.57 -19.03
C ASN A 60 22.99 -8.02 -17.70
N LEU A 61 22.14 -7.90 -16.67
CA LEU A 61 22.58 -7.47 -15.35
C LEU A 61 23.47 -8.53 -14.70
N SER A 62 24.58 -8.12 -14.09
CA SER A 62 25.30 -8.98 -13.15
C SER A 62 24.41 -9.33 -11.95
N ALA A 63 24.75 -10.40 -11.23
CA ALA A 63 23.99 -10.81 -10.03
C ALA A 63 23.84 -9.66 -9.00
N ARG A 64 24.89 -8.83 -8.85
CA ARG A 64 24.86 -7.67 -7.95
C ARG A 64 23.94 -6.56 -8.46
N GLU A 65 23.93 -6.30 -9.76
CA GLU A 65 23.05 -5.27 -10.34
C GLU A 65 21.59 -5.72 -10.30
N ALA A 66 21.32 -6.98 -10.63
CA ALA A 66 19.98 -7.57 -10.53
C ALA A 66 19.43 -7.47 -9.10
N ALA A 67 20.25 -7.74 -8.08
CA ALA A 67 19.87 -7.62 -6.67
C ALA A 67 19.54 -6.18 -6.23
N ASN A 68 20.10 -5.17 -6.91
CA ASN A 68 19.87 -3.76 -6.59
C ASN A 68 18.86 -3.09 -7.53
N TRP A 69 18.43 -3.77 -8.60
CA TRP A 69 17.48 -3.23 -9.56
C TRP A 69 16.10 -3.08 -8.91
N SER A 70 15.56 -1.87 -8.96
CA SER A 70 14.26 -1.56 -8.37
C SER A 70 13.38 -0.84 -9.39
N VAL A 71 12.33 -1.51 -9.82
CA VAL A 71 11.29 -0.98 -10.69
C VAL A 71 10.32 -0.15 -9.88
N GLY A 72 9.90 0.97 -10.45
CA GLY A 72 8.80 1.74 -9.91
C GLY A 72 9.11 2.48 -8.60
N THR A 73 10.36 2.52 -8.14
CA THR A 73 10.75 3.32 -6.96
C THR A 73 10.91 4.79 -7.31
N TYR A 74 11.07 5.65 -6.30
CA TYR A 74 11.41 7.05 -6.53
C TYR A 74 12.59 7.18 -7.51
N ALA A 75 12.36 7.91 -8.60
CA ALA A 75 13.36 8.15 -9.63
C ALA A 75 13.57 9.66 -9.80
N ALA A 76 14.76 10.15 -9.43
CA ALA A 76 15.11 11.57 -9.54
C ALA A 76 14.87 12.13 -10.95
N LYS A 77 15.20 11.36 -12.00
CA LYS A 77 14.95 11.77 -13.39
C LYS A 77 13.47 12.06 -13.70
N ASP A 78 12.56 11.29 -13.12
CA ASP A 78 11.11 11.44 -13.33
C ASP A 78 10.54 12.59 -12.48
N GLN A 79 11.13 12.81 -11.31
CA GLN A 79 10.89 14.00 -10.49
C GLN A 79 11.33 15.26 -11.24
N ASP A 80 12.58 15.30 -11.71
CA ASP A 80 13.17 16.42 -12.45
C ASP A 80 12.40 16.70 -13.74
N TYR A 81 11.99 15.65 -14.46
CA TYR A 81 11.12 15.77 -15.63
C TYR A 81 9.82 16.51 -15.28
N SER A 82 9.15 16.08 -14.22
CA SER A 82 7.87 16.67 -13.82
C SER A 82 8.04 18.08 -13.28
N TRP A 83 9.10 18.34 -12.51
CA TRP A 83 9.48 19.67 -12.04
C TRP A 83 9.84 20.62 -13.17
N ASN A 84 10.53 20.16 -14.21
CA ASN A 84 10.80 20.99 -15.38
C ASN A 84 9.51 21.44 -16.07
N LEU A 85 8.56 20.51 -16.27
CA LEU A 85 7.27 20.84 -16.88
C LEU A 85 6.46 21.85 -16.05
N PHE A 86 6.58 21.75 -14.72
CA PHE A 86 5.83 22.57 -13.77
C PHE A 86 6.52 23.92 -13.48
N TYR A 87 7.73 23.91 -12.92
CA TYR A 87 8.44 25.09 -12.45
C TYR A 87 9.13 25.89 -13.55
N ASN A 88 9.69 25.23 -14.57
CA ASN A 88 10.46 25.94 -15.60
C ASN A 88 9.59 26.30 -16.81
N ARG A 89 8.64 25.42 -17.16
CA ARG A 89 7.79 25.57 -18.34
C ARG A 89 6.38 26.07 -18.04
N HIS A 90 5.99 26.11 -16.77
CA HIS A 90 4.69 26.60 -16.31
C HIS A 90 3.50 26.01 -17.10
N LEU A 91 3.55 24.72 -17.42
CA LEU A 91 2.48 24.06 -18.17
C LEU A 91 1.26 23.84 -17.28
N SER A 92 0.08 23.83 -17.89
CA SER A 92 -1.17 23.47 -17.20
C SER A 92 -1.15 22.01 -16.74
N LYS A 93 -1.89 21.71 -15.66
CA LYS A 93 -2.03 20.34 -15.11
C LYS A 93 -2.45 19.31 -16.17
N SER A 94 -3.34 19.70 -17.09
CA SER A 94 -3.79 18.86 -18.21
C SER A 94 -2.67 18.56 -19.20
N ALA A 95 -1.88 19.58 -19.58
CA ALA A 95 -0.74 19.38 -20.48
C ALA A 95 0.35 18.50 -19.85
N ILE A 96 0.62 18.69 -18.54
CA ILE A 96 1.55 17.83 -17.79
C ILE A 96 1.04 16.39 -17.75
N THR A 97 -0.25 16.20 -17.47
CA THR A 97 -0.92 14.89 -17.43
C THR A 97 -0.72 14.13 -18.73
N GLN A 98 -0.99 14.77 -19.87
CA GLN A 98 -0.82 14.14 -21.18
C GLN A 98 0.63 13.73 -21.45
N LYS A 99 1.60 14.58 -21.08
CA LYS A 99 3.02 14.30 -21.24
C LYS A 99 3.48 13.12 -20.38
N GLN A 100 3.08 13.05 -19.13
CA GLN A 100 3.41 11.94 -18.23
C GLN A 100 2.74 10.63 -18.66
N ILE A 101 1.48 10.67 -19.11
CA ILE A 101 0.80 9.50 -19.68
C ILE A 101 1.54 8.99 -20.92
N ALA A 102 2.05 9.88 -21.78
CA ALA A 102 2.81 9.47 -22.95
C ALA A 102 4.08 8.70 -22.55
N VAL A 103 4.83 9.18 -21.54
CA VAL A 103 6.01 8.48 -21.00
C VAL A 103 5.62 7.12 -20.41
N TYR A 104 4.55 7.07 -19.60
CA TYR A 104 4.03 5.82 -19.03
C TYR A 104 3.69 4.80 -20.13
N LYS A 105 2.93 5.23 -21.14
CA LYS A 105 2.54 4.37 -22.28
C LYS A 105 3.75 3.89 -23.07
N GLN A 106 4.72 4.77 -23.31
CA GLN A 106 5.96 4.40 -23.99
C GLN A 106 6.69 3.28 -23.25
N ARG A 107 6.83 3.38 -21.92
CA ARG A 107 7.46 2.35 -21.09
C ARG A 107 6.68 1.04 -21.12
N LEU A 108 5.35 1.12 -20.99
CA LEU A 108 4.48 -0.05 -21.03
C LEU A 108 4.57 -0.80 -22.38
N LEU A 109 4.57 -0.06 -23.49
CA LEU A 109 4.63 -0.62 -24.84
C LEU A 109 6.04 -1.10 -25.24
N ALA A 110 7.09 -0.65 -24.54
CA ALA A 110 8.45 -1.11 -24.74
C ALA A 110 8.74 -2.49 -24.11
N MET A 111 7.81 -3.03 -23.32
CA MET A 111 7.95 -4.32 -22.65
C MET A 111 7.11 -5.40 -23.34
N THR A 112 7.66 -6.61 -23.38
CA THR A 112 6.88 -7.83 -23.64
C THR A 112 5.99 -8.18 -22.43
N PRO A 113 4.98 -9.05 -22.58
CA PRO A 113 4.17 -9.50 -21.45
C PRO A 113 4.99 -10.16 -20.33
N VAL A 114 6.06 -10.88 -20.67
CA VAL A 114 6.97 -11.50 -19.69
C VAL A 114 7.72 -10.42 -18.92
N GLN A 115 8.33 -9.46 -19.62
CA GLN A 115 9.03 -8.34 -18.99
C GLN A 115 8.10 -7.48 -18.13
N LEU A 116 6.83 -7.34 -18.51
CA LEU A 116 5.83 -6.67 -17.68
C LEU A 116 5.58 -7.46 -16.39
N CYS A 117 5.41 -8.78 -16.46
CA CYS A 117 5.28 -9.62 -15.26
C CYS A 117 6.51 -9.50 -14.35
N ASP A 118 7.72 -9.51 -14.91
CA ASP A 118 8.97 -9.35 -14.16
C ASP A 118 9.05 -7.97 -13.50
N ALA A 119 8.65 -6.92 -14.21
CA ALA A 119 8.57 -5.56 -13.69
C ALA A 119 7.58 -5.47 -12.52
N LEU A 120 6.37 -6.04 -12.65
CA LEU A 120 5.36 -6.07 -11.59
C LEU A 120 5.83 -6.90 -10.39
N ASN A 121 6.49 -8.03 -10.60
CA ASN A 121 7.05 -8.84 -9.54
C ASN A 121 8.17 -8.10 -8.79
N ASN A 122 9.05 -7.41 -9.52
CA ASN A 122 10.09 -6.56 -8.92
C ASN A 122 9.46 -5.45 -8.07
N LYS A 123 8.39 -4.79 -8.54
CA LYS A 123 7.65 -3.80 -7.75
C LYS A 123 7.11 -4.38 -6.43
N VAL A 124 6.49 -5.54 -6.47
CA VAL A 124 5.97 -6.20 -5.27
C VAL A 124 7.12 -6.55 -4.33
N SER A 125 8.23 -7.11 -4.84
CA SER A 125 9.42 -7.45 -4.07
C SER A 125 10.06 -6.22 -3.39
N VAL A 126 10.07 -5.07 -4.07
CA VAL A 126 10.59 -3.83 -3.49
C VAL A 126 9.81 -3.40 -2.24
N ALA A 127 8.49 -3.58 -2.21
CA ALA A 127 7.67 -3.22 -1.05
C ALA A 127 7.56 -4.33 0.01
N TRP A 128 7.55 -5.60 -0.41
CA TRP A 128 7.17 -6.74 0.45
C TRP A 128 8.25 -7.81 0.61
N GLY A 129 9.30 -7.77 -0.22
CA GLY A 129 10.32 -8.83 -0.31
C GLY A 129 11.40 -8.75 0.75
N SER A 130 11.57 -7.60 1.42
CA SER A 130 12.47 -7.47 2.57
C SER A 130 11.76 -7.91 3.85
N GLY A 131 12.45 -8.62 4.75
CA GLY A 131 11.92 -9.06 6.04
C GLY A 131 11.62 -7.93 7.04
N ASP A 132 11.95 -6.69 6.70
CA ASP A 132 11.69 -5.51 7.51
C ASP A 132 10.79 -4.48 6.80
N LEU A 133 10.18 -4.85 5.66
CA LEU A 133 9.47 -3.94 4.74
C LEU A 133 10.29 -2.68 4.39
N LYS A 134 11.62 -2.77 4.34
CA LYS A 134 12.57 -1.67 4.17
C LYS A 134 12.34 -0.51 5.16
N THR A 135 11.78 -0.83 6.32
CA THR A 135 11.55 0.12 7.41
C THR A 135 12.88 0.53 8.03
N SER A 136 13.85 -0.39 8.15
CA SER A 136 15.20 -0.06 8.63
C SER A 136 15.87 0.98 7.73
N PHE A 137 15.84 0.77 6.42
CA PHE A 137 16.33 1.73 5.43
C PHE A 137 15.65 3.11 5.55
N SER A 138 14.33 3.11 5.75
CA SER A 138 13.57 4.35 5.93
C SER A 138 13.89 5.09 7.23
N LEU A 139 14.09 4.35 8.32
CA LEU A 139 14.46 4.88 9.64
C LEU A 139 15.89 5.43 9.64
N ILE A 140 16.85 4.71 9.04
CA ILE A 140 18.23 5.18 8.91
C ILE A 140 18.26 6.54 8.22
N ARG A 141 17.57 6.70 7.08
CA ARG A 141 17.49 7.99 6.37
C ARG A 141 16.70 9.07 7.12
N GLY A 142 15.73 8.68 7.94
CA GLY A 142 14.84 9.61 8.64
C GLY A 142 15.37 10.11 9.98
N THR A 143 16.46 9.56 10.49
CA THR A 143 17.02 9.92 11.81
C THR A 143 18.13 10.96 11.69
N HIS A 144 18.26 11.81 12.70
CA HIS A 144 19.30 12.84 12.76
C HIS A 144 20.71 12.24 12.89
N ASN A 145 20.85 11.14 13.64
CA ASN A 145 22.12 10.43 13.79
C ASN A 145 22.08 9.11 13.00
N GLN A 146 22.33 9.21 11.70
CA GLN A 146 22.27 8.08 10.77
C GLN A 146 23.28 6.98 11.14
N GLU A 147 24.48 7.34 11.59
CA GLU A 147 25.52 6.38 11.97
C GLU A 147 25.08 5.51 13.15
N ARG A 148 24.52 6.12 14.20
CA ARG A 148 24.02 5.38 15.36
C ARG A 148 22.84 4.49 14.98
N THR A 149 21.92 4.99 14.16
CA THR A 149 20.77 4.20 13.70
C THR A 149 21.23 3.03 12.83
N ASN A 150 22.20 3.24 11.93
CA ASN A 150 22.80 2.18 11.12
C ASN A 150 23.45 1.11 12.00
N LYS A 151 24.21 1.51 13.03
CA LYS A 151 24.79 0.58 14.02
C LYS A 151 23.74 -0.27 14.72
N ILE A 152 22.59 0.31 15.07
CA ILE A 152 21.51 -0.40 15.76
C ILE A 152 20.79 -1.38 14.82
N PHE A 153 20.44 -0.95 13.61
CA PHE A 153 19.55 -1.68 12.71
C PHE A 153 20.27 -2.56 11.68
N SER A 154 21.55 -2.33 11.43
CA SER A 154 22.28 -2.98 10.32
C SER A 154 23.60 -3.61 10.72
N GLU A 155 24.11 -3.35 11.93
CA GLU A 155 25.40 -3.88 12.37
C GLU A 155 25.27 -4.74 13.64
N GLY A 156 26.20 -5.70 13.76
CA GLY A 156 26.35 -6.54 14.94
C GLY A 156 25.14 -7.45 15.26
N VAL A 157 25.18 -8.02 16.46
CA VAL A 157 24.15 -8.94 16.96
C VAL A 157 22.80 -8.24 17.15
N SER A 158 22.80 -6.98 17.57
CA SER A 158 21.58 -6.18 17.75
C SER A 158 20.80 -6.00 16.46
N GLY A 159 21.49 -5.65 15.35
CA GLY A 159 20.86 -5.51 14.05
C GLY A 159 20.25 -6.82 13.57
N LEU A 160 20.98 -7.92 13.73
CA LEU A 160 20.48 -9.27 13.39
C LEU A 160 19.23 -9.64 14.18
N VAL A 161 19.22 -9.41 15.50
CA VAL A 161 18.06 -9.71 16.36
C VAL A 161 16.85 -8.86 15.97
N ILE A 162 17.04 -7.56 15.74
CA ILE A 162 15.95 -6.67 15.30
C ILE A 162 15.40 -7.13 13.95
N TYR A 163 16.28 -7.41 12.98
CA TYR A 163 15.87 -7.89 11.66
C TYR A 163 15.10 -9.22 11.75
N LEU A 164 15.55 -10.14 12.61
CA LEU A 164 14.86 -11.40 12.85
C LEU A 164 13.45 -11.17 13.44
N ILE A 165 13.32 -10.31 14.46
CA ILE A 165 12.03 -9.98 15.06
C ILE A 165 11.08 -9.38 14.02
N MET A 166 11.57 -8.44 13.20
CA MET A 166 10.78 -7.81 12.14
C MET A 166 10.33 -8.85 11.10
N THR A 167 11.25 -9.71 10.67
CA THR A 167 10.97 -10.76 9.68
C THR A 167 9.94 -11.75 10.19
N VAL A 168 10.12 -12.26 11.41
CA VAL A 168 9.17 -13.19 12.03
C VAL A 168 7.81 -12.54 12.22
N SER A 169 7.77 -11.29 12.70
CA SER A 169 6.51 -10.55 12.87
C SER A 169 5.77 -10.35 11.54
N GLN A 170 6.49 -10.00 10.49
CA GLN A 170 5.96 -9.85 9.13
C GLN A 170 5.41 -11.19 8.60
N LEU A 171 6.14 -12.29 8.76
CA LEU A 171 5.70 -13.62 8.32
C LEU A 171 4.44 -14.07 9.07
N ILE A 172 4.37 -13.86 10.39
CA ILE A 172 3.18 -14.17 11.19
C ILE A 172 1.98 -13.36 10.68
N LEU A 173 2.18 -12.07 10.37
CA LEU A 173 1.13 -11.22 9.83
C LEU A 173 0.64 -11.73 8.46
N TYR A 174 1.54 -12.10 7.55
CA TYR A 174 1.19 -12.65 6.25
C TYR A 174 0.39 -13.95 6.37
N LEU A 175 0.85 -14.88 7.21
CA LEU A 175 0.14 -16.13 7.49
C LEU A 175 -1.24 -15.87 8.08
N GLY A 176 -1.34 -14.94 9.04
CA GLY A 176 -2.60 -14.52 9.65
C GLY A 176 -3.60 -13.96 8.62
N VAL A 177 -3.14 -13.10 7.71
CA VAL A 177 -3.96 -12.56 6.62
C VAL A 177 -4.42 -13.67 5.68
N ILE A 178 -3.52 -14.56 5.25
CA ILE A 178 -3.87 -15.70 4.38
C ILE A 178 -4.95 -16.58 5.03
N MET A 179 -4.79 -16.92 6.31
CA MET A 179 -5.80 -17.70 7.06
C MET A 179 -7.15 -16.96 7.14
N ALA A 180 -7.12 -15.64 7.39
CA ALA A 180 -8.32 -14.82 7.43
C ALA A 180 -9.03 -14.76 6.07
N LEU A 181 -8.29 -14.67 4.97
CA LEU A 181 -8.82 -14.68 3.60
C LEU A 181 -9.48 -16.03 3.27
N ILE A 182 -8.81 -17.16 3.55
CA ILE A 182 -9.36 -18.50 3.35
C ILE A 182 -10.67 -18.67 4.13
N LYS A 183 -10.70 -18.19 5.37
CA LYS A 183 -11.90 -18.27 6.21
C LYS A 183 -13.04 -17.38 5.71
N SER A 184 -12.72 -16.19 5.21
CA SER A 184 -13.69 -15.26 4.62
C SER A 184 -14.45 -15.91 3.47
N TRP A 185 -13.73 -16.63 2.61
CA TRP A 185 -14.30 -17.35 1.47
C TRP A 185 -15.40 -18.33 1.89
N ASN A 186 -15.21 -18.98 3.04
CA ASN A 186 -16.13 -20.01 3.55
C ASN A 186 -17.29 -19.45 4.39
N LYS A 187 -17.09 -18.34 5.12
CA LYS A 187 -18.08 -17.85 6.12
C LYS A 187 -18.73 -16.51 5.80
N LYS A 188 -18.41 -15.87 4.66
CA LYS A 188 -18.96 -14.57 4.22
C LYS A 188 -19.04 -13.54 5.36
N GLU A 189 -17.95 -13.38 6.10
CA GLU A 189 -17.88 -12.46 7.23
C GLU A 189 -17.63 -11.02 6.72
N PRO A 190 -18.46 -10.01 7.05
CA PRO A 190 -18.37 -8.68 6.45
C PRO A 190 -17.05 -7.94 6.69
N VAL A 191 -16.45 -8.06 7.87
CA VAL A 191 -15.16 -7.42 8.20
C VAL A 191 -14.03 -8.08 7.42
N LEU A 192 -14.03 -9.42 7.31
CA LEU A 192 -13.04 -10.13 6.51
C LEU A 192 -13.19 -9.81 5.02
N LEU A 193 -14.42 -9.68 4.51
CA LEU A 193 -14.69 -9.27 3.14
C LEU A 193 -14.19 -7.84 2.89
N PHE A 194 -14.49 -6.90 3.79
CA PHE A 194 -14.00 -5.52 3.70
C PHE A 194 -12.47 -5.47 3.69
N GLY A 195 -11.82 -6.20 4.60
CA GLY A 195 -10.36 -6.32 4.64
C GLY A 195 -9.78 -6.93 3.36
N SER A 196 -10.45 -7.93 2.78
CA SER A 196 -10.06 -8.52 1.48
C SER A 196 -10.10 -7.50 0.35
N ILE A 197 -11.17 -6.70 0.28
CA ILE A 197 -11.32 -5.63 -0.72
C ILE A 197 -10.23 -4.56 -0.53
N PHE A 198 -9.97 -4.15 0.71
CA PHE A 198 -8.92 -3.18 1.02
C PHE A 198 -7.54 -3.69 0.58
N LEU A 199 -7.17 -4.91 0.96
CA LEU A 199 -5.89 -5.51 0.57
C LEU A 199 -5.76 -5.62 -0.95
N SER A 200 -6.82 -6.03 -1.64
CA SER A 200 -6.83 -6.14 -3.11
C SER A 200 -6.65 -4.77 -3.77
N GLY A 201 -7.36 -3.74 -3.29
CA GLY A 201 -7.22 -2.37 -3.75
C GLY A 201 -5.82 -1.81 -3.49
N TYR A 202 -5.23 -2.12 -2.34
CA TYR A 202 -3.86 -1.74 -2.00
C TYR A 202 -2.84 -2.40 -2.94
N PHE A 203 -2.98 -3.69 -3.24
CA PHE A 203 -2.12 -4.36 -4.22
C PHE A 203 -2.27 -3.74 -5.61
N ALA A 204 -3.50 -3.47 -6.06
CA ALA A 204 -3.74 -2.77 -7.33
C ALA A 204 -3.09 -1.38 -7.35
N PHE A 205 -3.16 -0.64 -6.24
CA PHE A 205 -2.47 0.64 -6.08
C PHE A 205 -0.95 0.48 -6.24
N LEU A 206 -0.32 -0.48 -5.57
CA LEU A 206 1.12 -0.73 -5.70
C LEU A 206 1.55 -1.11 -7.12
N LEU A 207 0.73 -1.86 -7.85
CA LEU A 207 1.05 -2.26 -9.22
C LEU A 207 1.07 -1.05 -10.17
N LEU A 208 0.23 -0.05 -9.92
CA LEU A 208 0.10 1.14 -10.76
C LEU A 208 0.99 2.31 -10.33
N TRP A 209 1.10 2.56 -9.03
CA TRP A 209 1.76 3.74 -8.43
C TRP A 209 3.27 3.55 -8.25
N GLU A 210 4.03 4.59 -7.87
CA GLU A 210 5.40 4.33 -7.41
C GLU A 210 5.39 3.50 -6.13
N VAL A 211 6.41 2.68 -5.96
CA VAL A 211 6.58 1.81 -4.82
C VAL A 211 7.39 2.56 -3.77
N ASN A 212 6.74 2.86 -2.65
CA ASN A 212 7.40 3.32 -1.44
C ASN A 212 7.14 2.30 -0.33
N PRO A 213 8.19 1.79 0.34
CA PRO A 213 8.01 0.82 1.43
C PRO A 213 7.13 1.34 2.58
N ARG A 214 7.04 2.67 2.76
CA ARG A 214 6.13 3.29 3.74
C ARG A 214 4.66 2.96 3.51
N TYR A 215 4.25 2.67 2.27
CA TYR A 215 2.87 2.31 1.96
C TYR A 215 2.45 1.00 2.66
N ALA A 216 3.41 0.09 2.91
CA ALA A 216 3.13 -1.19 3.55
C ALA A 216 2.64 -1.05 5.00
N ILE A 217 3.00 0.05 5.68
CA ILE A 217 2.56 0.34 7.06
C ILE A 217 1.03 0.48 7.14
N GLY A 218 0.39 1.03 6.10
CA GLY A 218 -1.06 1.27 6.07
C GLY A 218 -1.90 -0.01 6.12
N ILE A 219 -1.29 -1.17 5.89
CA ILE A 219 -1.96 -2.46 5.88
C ILE A 219 -2.07 -3.07 7.26
N PHE A 220 -1.13 -2.77 8.16
CA PHE A 220 -1.03 -3.41 9.47
C PHE A 220 -2.32 -3.32 10.28
N PRO A 221 -2.99 -2.16 10.40
CA PRO A 221 -4.25 -2.07 11.15
C PRO A 221 -5.34 -2.99 10.58
N ILE A 222 -5.49 -3.03 9.26
CA ILE A 222 -6.50 -3.87 8.60
C ILE A 222 -6.17 -5.35 8.75
N ALA A 223 -4.90 -5.72 8.57
CA ALA A 223 -4.43 -7.09 8.75
C ALA A 223 -4.69 -7.58 10.18
N LEU A 224 -4.39 -6.77 11.21
CA LEU A 224 -4.65 -7.13 12.60
C LEU A 224 -6.14 -7.28 12.90
N ILE A 225 -7.00 -6.40 12.36
CA ILE A 225 -8.46 -6.53 12.48
C ILE A 225 -8.95 -7.85 11.85
N MET A 226 -8.46 -8.18 10.65
CA MET A 226 -8.82 -9.42 9.97
C MET A 226 -8.38 -10.66 10.76
N ILE A 227 -7.15 -10.65 11.28
CA ILE A 227 -6.61 -11.75 12.11
C ILE A 227 -7.44 -11.89 13.39
N GLY A 228 -7.65 -10.80 14.13
CA GLY A 228 -8.42 -10.80 15.38
C GLY A 228 -9.84 -11.29 15.17
N LYS A 229 -10.51 -10.85 14.09
CA LYS A 229 -11.86 -11.32 13.75
C LYS A 229 -11.89 -12.79 13.36
N SER A 230 -10.88 -13.26 12.62
CA SER A 230 -10.74 -14.66 12.25
C SER A 230 -10.55 -15.55 13.49
N LEU A 231 -9.76 -15.12 14.48
CA LEU A 231 -9.51 -15.88 15.71
C LEU A 231 -10.70 -15.82 16.70
N GLY A 232 -11.32 -14.65 16.90
CA GLY A 232 -12.43 -14.47 17.84
C GLY A 232 -13.71 -15.25 17.50
N GLN A 233 -13.86 -15.71 16.25
CA GLN A 233 -14.92 -16.64 15.87
C GLN A 233 -14.72 -18.08 16.41
N GLN A 234 -13.54 -18.45 16.91
CA GLN A 234 -13.31 -19.76 17.53
C GLN A 234 -13.71 -19.80 19.01
N THR A 235 -13.72 -18.65 19.70
CA THR A 235 -14.02 -18.59 21.13
C THR A 235 -15.53 -18.53 21.42
N SER A 236 -16.35 -18.09 20.47
CA SER A 236 -17.82 -18.01 20.66
C SER A 236 -18.57 -19.31 20.35
N SER A 237 -17.88 -20.40 20.00
CA SER A 237 -18.49 -21.67 19.57
C SER A 237 -18.37 -22.81 20.58
N LYS A 238 -17.95 -22.54 21.83
CA LYS A 238 -18.15 -23.52 22.91
C LYS A 238 -19.54 -23.27 23.52
N PRO A 239 -20.51 -24.19 23.36
CA PRO A 239 -21.68 -24.14 24.22
C PRO A 239 -21.18 -24.34 25.66
N MET A 240 -21.61 -23.45 26.56
CA MET A 240 -21.58 -23.77 27.99
C MET A 240 -22.38 -25.05 28.14
N ILE A 241 -21.70 -26.14 28.48
CA ILE A 241 -22.35 -27.32 29.01
C ILE A 241 -22.92 -26.86 30.35
N GLU A 242 -24.19 -26.45 30.36
CA GLU A 242 -24.99 -26.48 31.57
C GLU A 242 -24.99 -27.93 32.04
N LYS A 243 -24.10 -28.24 32.98
CA LYS A 243 -24.34 -29.33 33.90
C LYS A 243 -25.52 -28.90 34.75
N GLU A 244 -26.74 -29.24 34.32
CA GLU A 244 -27.77 -29.57 35.28
C GLU A 244 -27.29 -30.82 36.01
N SER A 245 -26.62 -30.62 37.15
CA SER A 245 -26.46 -31.69 38.11
C SER A 245 -27.84 -31.98 38.69
N SER A 246 -28.35 -33.14 38.31
CA SER A 246 -29.34 -33.89 39.04
C SER A 246 -29.04 -33.94 40.55
N LEU A 247 -30.12 -34.02 41.33
CA LEU A 247 -30.24 -34.48 42.72
C LEU A 247 -30.03 -33.39 43.78
N GLU A 248 -31.14 -32.90 44.32
CA GLU A 248 -31.38 -32.83 45.78
C GLU A 248 -32.88 -33.08 46.02
N GLU A 249 -33.13 -34.23 46.69
CA GLU A 249 -34.30 -34.72 47.45
C GLU A 249 -35.73 -34.64 46.89
#